data_AF-A0A8C9IJH1-F1
#
_entry.id   AF-A0A8C9IJH1-F1
#
_cell.length_a   1.000
_cell.length_b   1.000
_cell.length_c   1.000
_cell.angle_alpha   90.00
_cell.angle_beta   90.00
_cell.angle_gamma   90.00
#
_symmetry.space_group_name_H-M   'P 1'
#
loop_
_entity.id
_entity.type
_entity.pdbx_description
1 polymer ?
#
loop_
_entity_poly.entity_id
_entity_poly.type
_entity_poly.pdbx_seq_one_letter_code
_entity_poly.pdbx_strand_id
1 'polypeptide(L)'
;MTSPEIASLSWGQMKVKGSNTTYKDCKVWPGGSRTWDWRETGTEHSPGVQPADVKEVVEKGVQTLVIGRGMSEALKDGIQGGQLDLDY
;
A
#
# COMPACT_ATOMS: atom_id res chain seq x y z
N MET A 1 -9.50 -5.78 14.94
CA MET A 1 -10.28 -5.17 13.83
C MET A 1 -10.06 -5.99 12.57
N THR A 2 -10.96 -5.93 11.59
CA THR A 2 -10.85 -6.70 10.33
C THR A 2 -10.26 -5.85 9.20
N SER A 3 -9.62 -6.49 8.21
CA SER A 3 -9.20 -5.81 6.98
C SER A 3 -10.43 -5.43 6.15
N PRO A 4 -10.60 -4.15 5.76
CA PRO A 4 -11.73 -3.76 4.94
C PRO A 4 -11.56 -4.24 3.49
N GLU A 5 -12.69 -4.51 2.86
CA GLU A 5 -12.77 -4.93 1.46
C GLU A 5 -12.48 -3.76 0.50
N ILE A 6 -11.69 -3.99 -0.54
CA ILE A 6 -11.60 -3.07 -1.69
C ILE A 6 -12.85 -3.28 -2.54
N ALA A 7 -13.79 -2.35 -2.47
CA ALA A 7 -15.12 -2.47 -3.07
C ALA A 7 -15.12 -2.27 -4.60
N SER A 8 -14.17 -1.48 -5.12
CA SER A 8 -14.03 -1.26 -6.56
C SER A 8 -12.63 -0.80 -6.93
N LEU A 9 -12.18 -1.20 -8.11
CA LEU A 9 -10.90 -0.82 -8.71
C LEU A 9 -11.10 -0.48 -10.20
N SER A 10 -10.57 0.66 -10.63
CA SER A 10 -10.45 1.05 -12.03
C SER A 10 -9.18 1.89 -12.23
N TRP A 11 -8.84 2.23 -13.47
CA TRP A 11 -7.64 3.04 -13.75
C TRP A 11 -7.69 4.37 -12.99
N GLY A 12 -6.71 4.60 -12.10
CA GLY A 12 -6.59 5.82 -11.29
C GLY A 12 -7.66 6.00 -10.21
N GLN A 13 -8.41 4.95 -9.86
CA GLN A 13 -9.47 5.05 -8.85
C GLN A 13 -9.67 3.75 -8.06
N MET A 14 -9.72 3.87 -6.73
CA MET A 14 -10.00 2.79 -5.79
C MET A 14 -10.99 3.23 -4.71
N LYS A 15 -11.85 2.32 -4.26
CA LYS A 15 -12.75 2.53 -3.11
C LYS A 15 -12.62 1.40 -2.11
N VAL A 16 -12.52 1.76 -0.83
CA VAL A 16 -12.44 0.81 0.29
C VAL A 16 -13.73 0.90 1.09
N LYS A 17 -14.32 -0.25 1.41
CA LYS A 17 -15.59 -0.33 2.15
C LYS A 17 -15.44 0.31 3.53
N GLY A 18 -16.38 1.20 3.88
CA GLY A 18 -16.34 1.96 5.12
C GLY A 18 -15.44 3.21 5.10
N SER A 19 -14.72 3.47 4.00
CA SER A 19 -14.04 4.75 3.78
C SER A 19 -14.94 5.71 2.99
N ASN A 20 -14.94 6.98 3.38
CA ASN A 20 -15.59 8.06 2.63
C ASN A 20 -14.70 8.65 1.52
N THR A 21 -13.47 8.16 1.39
CA THR A 21 -12.49 8.66 0.43
C THR A 21 -12.45 7.77 -0.81
N THR A 22 -12.48 8.40 -1.98
CA THR A 22 -12.08 7.75 -3.24
C THR A 22 -10.59 8.00 -3.43
N TYR A 23 -9.81 6.92 -3.55
CA TYR A 23 -8.37 6.99 -3.65
C TYR A 23 -7.91 6.90 -5.10
N LYS A 24 -6.76 7.50 -5.41
CA LYS A 24 -6.00 7.14 -6.63
C LYS A 24 -5.22 5.86 -6.36
N ASP A 25 -4.38 5.91 -5.33
CA ASP A 25 -3.60 4.80 -4.77
C ASP A 25 -3.86 4.76 -3.25
N CYS A 26 -3.91 3.58 -2.63
CA CYS A 26 -4.21 3.46 -1.20
C CYS A 26 -3.42 2.38 -0.47
N LYS A 27 -3.19 2.63 0.83
CA LYS A 27 -2.72 1.66 1.81
C LYS A 27 -3.92 1.18 2.62
N VAL A 28 -4.00 -0.13 2.86
CA VAL A 28 -5.15 -0.76 3.55
C VAL A 28 -4.62 -1.71 4.63
N TRP A 29 -5.23 -1.70 5.81
CA TRP A 29 -4.84 -2.53 6.96
C TRP A 29 -6.06 -2.90 7.82
N PRO A 30 -5.92 -3.86 8.76
CA PRO A 30 -6.98 -4.17 9.72
C PRO A 30 -7.48 -2.92 10.48
N GLY A 31 -8.71 -2.51 10.21
CA GLY A 31 -9.34 -1.34 10.82
C GLY A 31 -9.24 -0.03 10.03
N GLY A 32 -8.64 0.01 8.83
CA GLY A 32 -8.68 1.25 8.05
C GLY A 32 -7.93 1.24 6.72
N SER A 33 -7.91 2.43 6.11
CA SER A 33 -7.19 2.70 4.87
C SER A 33 -6.83 4.18 4.78
N ARG A 34 -5.80 4.51 4.01
CA ARG A 34 -5.49 5.89 3.65
C ARG A 34 -4.92 6.02 2.24
N THR A 35 -4.86 7.26 1.75
CA THR A 35 -4.19 7.59 0.48
C THR A 35 -2.72 7.18 0.54
N TRP A 36 -2.24 6.54 -0.52
CA TRP A 36 -0.81 6.35 -0.76
C TRP A 36 -0.31 7.47 -1.66
N ASP A 37 0.31 8.49 -1.05
CA ASP A 37 0.97 9.57 -1.80
C ASP A 37 2.47 9.29 -1.85
N TRP A 38 3.00 8.98 -3.04
CA TRP A 38 4.41 8.68 -3.24
C TRP A 38 5.34 9.85 -2.90
N ARG A 39 4.81 11.09 -2.86
CA ARG A 39 5.58 12.28 -2.45
C ARG A 39 6.02 12.23 -0.99
N GLU A 40 5.33 11.46 -0.15
CA GLU A 40 5.69 11.28 1.26
C GLU A 40 7.00 10.50 1.44
N THR A 41 7.32 9.61 0.50
CA THR A 41 8.44 8.66 0.59
C THR A 41 9.46 8.83 -0.53
N GLY A 42 9.18 9.67 -1.52
CA GLY A 42 10.00 9.82 -2.72
C GLY A 42 9.88 8.62 -3.67
N THR A 43 8.78 7.87 -3.59
CA THR A 43 8.57 6.71 -4.46
C THR A 43 8.37 7.13 -5.90
N GLU A 44 9.07 6.44 -6.79
CA GLU A 44 8.92 6.55 -8.24
C GLU A 44 8.76 5.15 -8.84
N HIS A 45 8.46 5.06 -10.14
CA HIS A 45 8.36 3.77 -10.83
C HIS A 45 9.64 2.92 -10.71
N SER A 46 10.80 3.58 -10.59
CA SER A 46 12.10 2.96 -10.33
C SER A 46 12.88 3.87 -9.37
N PRO A 47 13.41 3.38 -8.24
CA PRO A 47 13.60 1.97 -7.88
C PRO A 47 12.33 1.23 -7.47
N GLY A 48 11.21 1.92 -7.26
CA GLY A 48 9.92 1.30 -6.95
C GLY A 48 9.46 1.55 -5.53
N VAL A 49 8.57 0.69 -5.04
CA VAL A 49 8.03 0.75 -3.67
C VAL A 49 9.16 0.72 -2.64
N GLN A 50 9.09 1.62 -1.66
CA GLN A 50 10.07 1.75 -0.59
C GLN A 50 9.61 1.04 0.70
N PRO A 51 10.53 0.60 1.58
CA PRO A 51 10.17 0.13 2.92
C PRO A 51 9.31 1.14 3.70
N ALA A 52 9.57 2.44 3.52
CA ALA A 52 8.79 3.52 4.13
C ALA A 52 7.33 3.57 3.65
N ASP A 53 7.02 3.07 2.45
CA ASP A 53 5.63 2.98 1.97
C ASP A 53 4.83 1.97 2.78
N VAL A 54 5.44 0.84 3.13
CA VAL A 54 4.75 -0.29 3.75
C VAL A 54 4.86 -0.32 5.28
N LYS A 55 5.84 0.41 5.85
CA LYS A 55 6.12 0.42 7.30
C LYS A 55 4.87 0.65 8.14
N GLU A 56 4.05 1.63 7.79
CA GLU A 56 2.82 1.93 8.54
C GLU A 56 1.79 0.78 8.53
N VAL A 57 1.74 -0.02 7.45
CA VAL A 57 0.81 -1.14 7.30
C VAL A 57 1.33 -2.32 8.11
N VAL A 58 2.64 -2.53 8.05
CA VAL A 58 3.36 -3.56 8.79
C VAL A 58 3.22 -3.34 10.31
N GLU A 59 3.37 -2.11 10.78
CA GLU A 59 3.18 -1.73 12.20
C GLU A 59 1.74 -1.96 12.70
N LYS A 60 0.76 -2.21 11.81
CA LYS A 60 -0.60 -2.64 12.20
C LYS A 60 -0.71 -4.14 12.49
N GLY A 61 0.37 -4.89 12.38
CA GLY A 61 0.44 -6.32 12.73
C GLY A 61 -0.23 -7.23 11.70
N VAL A 62 0.01 -6.99 10.40
CA VAL A 62 -0.50 -7.85 9.33
C VAL A 62 0.35 -9.09 9.15
N GLN A 63 -0.28 -10.24 8.90
CA GLN A 63 0.42 -11.49 8.56
C GLN A 63 0.77 -11.57 7.07
N THR A 64 0.06 -10.83 6.23
CA THR A 64 0.23 -10.84 4.78
C THR A 64 0.09 -9.41 4.27
N LEU A 65 1.04 -9.01 3.45
CA LEU A 65 1.06 -7.71 2.78
C LEU A 65 1.09 -7.93 1.27
N VAL A 66 0.17 -7.28 0.55
CA VAL A 66 0.04 -7.39 -0.91
C VAL A 66 0.38 -6.03 -1.52
N ILE A 67 1.29 -6.02 -2.50
CA ILE A 67 1.69 -4.82 -3.23
C ILE A 67 1.14 -4.89 -4.66
N GLY A 68 0.13 -4.06 -4.95
CA GLY A 68 -0.35 -3.86 -6.31
C GLY A 68 0.59 -2.94 -7.09
N ARG A 69 1.28 -3.47 -8.11
CA ARG A 69 2.32 -2.74 -8.87
C ARG A 69 1.78 -1.92 -10.06
N GLY A 70 0.54 -1.48 -9.95
CA GLY A 70 -0.19 -0.80 -11.02
C GLY A 70 -0.72 -1.75 -12.10
N MET A 71 -1.57 -1.22 -12.98
CA MET A 71 -2.33 -1.99 -13.98
C MET A 71 -1.47 -2.72 -15.03
N SER A 72 -0.24 -2.26 -15.24
CA SER A 72 0.72 -2.83 -16.19
C SER A 72 2.04 -3.23 -15.53
N GLU A 73 2.05 -3.37 -14.20
CA GLU A 73 3.25 -3.73 -13.41
C GLU A 73 4.48 -2.82 -13.62
N ALA A 74 4.26 -1.56 -13.99
CA ALA A 74 5.33 -0.61 -14.26
C ALA A 74 6.03 -0.10 -12.98
N LEU A 75 5.38 -0.22 -11.82
CA LEU A 75 5.98 0.10 -10.53
C LEU A 75 6.88 -1.05 -10.08
N LYS A 76 8.17 -0.80 -9.92
CA LYS A 76 9.09 -1.82 -9.44
C LYS A 76 8.86 -2.15 -7.97
N ASP A 77 9.30 -3.34 -7.58
CA ASP A 77 9.48 -3.67 -6.18
C ASP A 77 10.87 -3.20 -5.75
N GLY A 78 10.90 -2.08 -5.01
CA GLY A 78 12.12 -1.56 -4.43
C GLY A 78 12.43 -2.18 -3.07
N ILE A 79 11.53 -3.02 -2.53
CA ILE A 79 11.73 -3.72 -1.26
C ILE A 79 12.50 -5.00 -1.55
N GLN A 80 13.81 -4.98 -1.36
CA GLN A 80 14.61 -6.20 -1.42
C GLN A 80 14.26 -7.08 -0.20
N GLY A 81 14.17 -8.40 -0.41
CA GLY A 81 13.64 -9.41 0.53
C GLY A 81 14.36 -9.58 1.88
N GLY A 82 15.12 -8.58 2.35
CA GLY A 82 15.73 -8.53 3.67
C GLY A 82 15.73 -7.13 4.30
N GLN A 83 14.97 -6.15 3.77
CA GLN A 83 15.02 -4.76 4.24
C GLN A 83 13.84 -4.36 5.15
N LEU A 84 12.93 -5.30 5.42
CA LEU A 84 11.94 -5.17 6.49
C LEU A 84 12.48 -5.88 7.73
N ASP A 85 13.61 -5.42 8.24
CA ASP A 85 14.07 -5.75 9.59
C ASP A 85 13.10 -5.07 10.56
N LEU A 86 12.01 -5.77 10.84
CA LEU A 86 11.11 -5.46 11.93
C LEU A 86 11.72 -6.14 13.15
N ASP A 87 12.53 -5.41 13.88
CA ASP A 87 12.94 -5.83 15.22
C ASP A 87 11.66 -6.12 16.02
N TYR A 88 11.41 -7.41 16.27
CA TYR A 88 10.26 -7.90 17.04
C TYR A 88 10.71 -8.24 18.46
#